data_AF-A0A7Y5DMC5-F1
#
_entry.id   AF-A0A7Y5DMC5-F1
#
_cell.length_a   1.000
_cell.length_b   1.000
_cell.length_c   1.000
_cell.angle_alpha   90.00
_cell.angle_beta   90.00
_cell.angle_gamma   90.00
#
_symmetry.space_group_name_H-M   'P 1'
#
loop_
_entity.id
_entity.type
_entity.pdbx_description
1 polymer ?
#
loop_
_entity_poly.entity_id
_entity_poly.type
_entity_poly.pdbx_seq_one_letter_code
_entity_poly.pdbx_strand_id
1 'polypeptide(L)' 'MHGMGGEGEDCPFSFNFDPATFKVGDTVSYRVNTMDGWPFVGTLIEVHDDYVVIAPGPTEPDARYRGTREDRPMVDGGEI' A
#
# COMPACT_ATOMS: atom_id res chain seq x y z
N MET A 1 -11.71 2.93 -20.77
CA MET A 1 -11.45 2.44 -19.40
C MET A 1 -10.21 3.18 -18.95
N HIS A 2 -10.37 4.13 -18.02
CA HIS A 2 -9.31 5.03 -17.59
C HIS A 2 -8.35 4.25 -16.67
N GLY A 3 -7.10 4.17 -17.10
CA GLY A 3 -6.09 3.28 -16.55
C GLY A 3 -5.75 3.61 -15.10
N MET A 4 -5.94 2.62 -14.23
CA MET A 4 -5.15 2.48 -13.01
C MET A 4 -3.68 2.26 -13.44
N GLY A 5 -2.91 3.34 -13.59
CA GLY A 5 -1.49 3.30 -13.99
C GLY A 5 -1.20 3.57 -15.47
N GLY A 6 -2.01 4.39 -16.14
CA GLY A 6 -1.78 4.78 -17.54
C GLY A 6 -0.83 5.97 -17.69
N GLU A 7 0.32 5.72 -18.30
CA GLU A 7 1.08 6.61 -19.19
C GLU A 7 1.11 8.13 -18.85
N GLY A 8 2.24 8.57 -18.27
CA GLY A 8 2.79 9.90 -18.57
C GLY A 8 2.53 11.01 -17.56
N GLU A 9 1.92 10.73 -16.42
CA GLU A 9 1.95 11.65 -15.29
C GLU A 9 3.08 11.22 -14.36
N ASP A 10 4.15 12.02 -14.29
CA ASP A 10 5.14 12.00 -13.21
C ASP A 10 4.40 12.18 -11.89
N CYS A 11 3.80 11.10 -11.39
CA CYS A 11 3.40 11.01 -9.99
C CYS A 11 4.72 11.24 -9.23
N PRO A 12 4.88 12.36 -8.50
CA PRO A 12 6.15 12.69 -7.86
C PRO A 12 6.52 11.69 -6.76
N PHE A 13 5.61 10.75 -6.48
CA PHE A 13 5.75 9.65 -5.56
C PHE A 13 6.21 8.40 -6.33
N SER A 14 7.44 8.00 -6.08
CA SER A 14 7.93 6.69 -6.49
C SER A 14 7.38 5.65 -5.51
N PHE A 15 6.54 4.74 -6.01
CA PHE A 15 6.02 3.63 -5.22
C PHE A 15 6.88 2.39 -5.43
N ASN A 16 7.17 1.67 -4.36
CA ASN A 16 7.74 0.33 -4.46
C ASN A 16 6.61 -0.67 -4.76
N PHE A 17 6.74 -1.38 -5.87
CA PHE A 17 5.81 -2.42 -6.32
C PHE A 17 6.45 -3.83 -6.31
N ASP A 18 7.71 -3.95 -5.90
CA ASP A 18 8.40 -5.24 -5.85
C ASP A 18 8.43 -5.80 -4.41
N PRO A 19 7.61 -6.81 -4.08
CA PRO A 19 7.48 -7.32 -2.72
C PRO A 19 8.77 -7.91 -2.15
N ALA A 20 9.69 -8.36 -3.00
CA ALA A 20 10.98 -8.90 -2.59
C ALA A 20 11.93 -7.81 -2.07
N THR A 21 11.77 -6.56 -2.52
CA THR A 21 12.60 -5.42 -2.10
C THR A 21 11.96 -4.55 -1.02
N PHE A 22 10.74 -4.88 -0.57
CA PHE A 22 10.06 -4.15 0.49
C PHE A 22 10.92 -4.02 1.75
N LYS A 23 11.01 -2.79 2.26
CA LYS A 23 11.67 -2.43 3.51
C LYS A 23 10.84 -1.40 4.26
N VAL A 24 11.05 -1.33 5.57
CA VAL A 24 10.46 -0.29 6.41
C VAL A 24 10.84 1.09 5.86
N GLY A 25 9.85 1.97 5.74
CA GLY A 25 9.96 3.31 5.16
C GLY A 25 9.64 3.38 3.66
N ASP A 26 9.46 2.25 2.95
CA ASP A 26 8.97 2.32 1.56
C ASP A 26 7.55 2.88 1.50
N THR A 27 7.31 3.70 0.48
CA THR A 27 5.95 4.14 0.13
C THR A 27 5.38 3.14 -0.87
N VAL A 28 4.21 2.60 -0.56
CA VAL A 28 3.54 1.60 -1.39
C VAL A 28 2.12 2.06 -1.71
N SER A 29 1.59 1.58 -2.82
CA SER A 29 0.15 1.63 -3.07
C SER A 29 -0.48 0.34 -2.57
N TYR A 30 -1.53 0.44 -1.76
CA TYR A 30 -2.27 -0.70 -1.23
C TYR A 30 -3.75 -0.65 -1.64
N ARG A 31 -4.43 -1.79 -1.51
CA ARG A 31 -5.85 -1.97 -1.78
C ARG A 31 -6.55 -2.40 -0.50
N VAL A 32 -7.85 -2.14 -0.43
CA VAL A 32 -8.71 -2.62 0.66
C VAL A 32 -9.82 -3.45 0.03
N ASN A 33 -10.03 -4.67 0.52
CA ASN A 33 -10.98 -5.61 -0.09
C ASN A 33 -12.46 -5.12 -0.08
N THR A 34 -12.84 -4.27 0.87
CA THR A 34 -14.18 -3.65 0.94
C THR A 34 -14.31 -2.39 0.08
N MET A 35 -13.19 -1.85 -0.41
CA MET A 35 -13.12 -0.64 -1.26
C MET A 35 -12.44 -0.96 -2.59
N ASP A 36 -12.98 -1.99 -3.27
CA ASP A 36 -12.44 -2.48 -4.53
C ASP A 36 -12.41 -1.37 -5.60
N GLY A 37 -11.31 -1.31 -6.36
CA GLY A 37 -11.11 -0.29 -7.39
C GLY A 37 -10.52 1.05 -6.92
N TRP A 38 -10.37 1.29 -5.60
CA TRP A 38 -9.68 2.48 -5.09
C TRP A 38 -8.25 2.18 -4.62
N PRO A 39 -7.22 2.81 -5.22
CA PRO A 39 -5.86 2.71 -4.71
C PRO A 39 -5.65 3.67 -3.53
N PHE A 40 -5.01 3.17 -2.48
CA PHE A 40 -4.56 3.96 -1.34
C PHE A 40 -3.03 4.01 -1.34
N VAL A 41 -2.48 4.95 -0.56
CA VAL A 41 -1.04 5.14 -0.39
C VAL A 41 -0.73 5.06 1.09
N GLY A 42 0.34 4.37 1.45
CA GLY A 42 0.82 4.28 2.83
C GLY A 42 2.30 3.97 2.90
N THR A 43 2.84 4.01 4.11
CA THR A 43 4.26 3.70 4.37
C THR A 43 4.37 2.37 5.08
N LEU A 44 5.30 1.51 4.64
CA LEU A 44 5.60 0.26 5.34
C LEU A 44 6.29 0.56 6.68
N ILE A 45 5.68 0.15 7.78
CA ILE A 45 6.25 0.28 9.13
C ILE A 45 6.80 -1.06 9.64
N GLU A 46 6.32 -2.19 9.11
CA GLU A 46 6.86 -3.52 9.36
C GLU A 46 6.81 -4.35 8.07
N VAL A 47 7.83 -5.19 7.84
CA VAL A 47 7.91 -6.11 6.70
C VAL A 47 8.27 -7.50 7.22
N HIS A 48 7.40 -8.46 6.94
CA HIS A 48 7.57 -9.86 7.32
C HIS A 48 7.63 -10.75 6.06
N ASP A 49 7.86 -12.05 6.24
CA ASP A 49 7.93 -12.99 5.12
C ASP A 49 6.63 -13.00 4.29
N ASP A 50 5.47 -13.11 4.96
CA ASP A 50 4.17 -13.30 4.30
C ASP A 50 3.26 -12.05 4.27
N TYR A 51 3.59 -11.01 5.06
CA TYR A 51 2.74 -9.83 5.21
C TYR A 51 3.54 -8.56 5.50
N VAL A 52 2.89 -7.42 5.34
CA VAL A 52 3.41 -6.10 5.70
C VAL A 52 2.45 -5.38 6.64
N VAL A 53 2.97 -4.40 7.38
CA VAL A 53 2.15 -3.47 8.16
C VAL A 53 2.33 -2.08 7.59
N ILE A 54 1.22 -1.42 7.32
CA ILE A 54 1.15 -0.15 6.61
C ILE A 54 0.59 0.92 7.56
N ALA A 55 1.24 2.07 7.61
CA ALA A 55 0.66 3.29 8.17
C ALA A 55 -0.02 4.08 7.03
N PRO A 56 -1.34 4.38 7.11
CA PRO A 56 -2.08 5.03 6.03
C PRO A 56 -1.75 6.51 5.85
N GLY A 57 -1.21 7.18 6.87
CA GLY A 57 -0.78 8.57 6.77
C GLY A 57 -0.81 9.34 8.09
N PRO A 58 -0.46 10.63 8.07
CA PRO A 58 -0.35 11.46 9.26
C PRO A 58 -1.69 11.80 9.93
N THR A 59 -2.82 11.63 9.22
CA THR A 59 -4.17 11.80 9.77
C THR A 59 -4.53 10.70 10.76
N GLU A 60 -3.89 9.55 10.65
CA GLU A 60 -4.13 8.35 11.47
C GLU A 60 -2.78 7.77 11.92
N PRO A 61 -2.02 8.50 12.76
CA PRO A 61 -0.63 8.15 13.09
C PRO A 61 -0.48 6.85 13.89
N ASP A 62 -1.56 6.38 14.53
CA ASP A 62 -1.60 5.15 15.30
C ASP A 62 -2.16 3.94 14.52
N ALA A 63 -2.69 4.17 13.32
CA ALA A 63 -3.26 3.11 12.50
C ALA A 63 -2.16 2.18 11.95
N ARG A 64 -2.40 0.88 12.06
CA ARG A 64 -1.49 -0.19 11.60
C ARG A 64 -2.30 -1.20 10.80
N TYR A 65 -2.21 -1.11 9.49
CA TYR A 65 -2.99 -1.93 8.58
C TYR A 65 -2.17 -3.13 8.12
N ARG A 66 -2.64 -4.33 8.45
CA ARG A 66 -2.01 -5.55 7.97
C ARG A 66 -2.40 -5.81 6.52
N GLY A 67 -1.40 -5.85 5.64
CA GLY A 67 -1.57 -6.13 4.22
C GLY A 67 -0.83 -7.40 3.78
N THR A 68 -1.28 -8.03 2.69
CA THR A 68 -0.53 -9.10 2.02
C THR A 68 0.81 -8.58 1.47
N ARG A 69 1.79 -9.47 1.31
CA ARG A 69 3.08 -9.13 0.68
C ARG A 69 3.07 -9.42 -0.83
N GLU A 70 2.36 -8.58 -1.56
CA GLU A 70 2.27 -8.61 -3.02
C GLU A 70 2.55 -7.21 -3.61
N ASP A 71 2.57 -7.09 -4.94
CA ASP A 71 2.85 -5.84 -5.68
C ASP A 71 2.05 -4.64 -5.14
N ARG A 72 0.77 -4.87 -4.82
CA ARG A 72 -0.09 -3.94 -4.07
C ARG A 72 -0.70 -4.66 -2.88
N PRO A 73 -0.18 -4.45 -1.66
CA PRO A 73 -0.70 -5.09 -0.47
C PRO A 73 -2.21 -4.99 -0.38
N MET A 74 -2.87 -6.11 -0.09
CA MET A 74 -4.30 -6.17 0.16
C MET A 74 -4.54 -6.14 1.66
N VAL A 75 -5.22 -5.10 2.13
CA VAL A 75 -5.68 -4.92 3.51
C VAL A 75 -7.12 -5.40 3.62
N ASP A 76 -7.44 -6.06 4.74
CA ASP A 76 -8.82 -6.39 5.07
C ASP A 76 -9.55 -5.17 5.64
N GLY A 77 -10.67 -4.81 5.02
CA GLY A 77 -11.47 -3.65 5.36
C GLY A 77 -12.24 -3.77 6.69
N GLY A 78 -12.29 -4.96 7.29
CA GLY A 78 -12.86 -5.16 8.63
C GLY A 78 -11.88 -4.83 9.75
N GLU A 79 -10.60 -4.62 9.43
CA GLU A 79 -9.51 -4.35 10.37
C GLU A 79 -9.09 -2.85 10.39
N ILE A 80 -9.80 -2.01 9.63
CA ILE A 80 -9.57 -0.56 9.48
C ILE A 80 -10.76 0.27 9.95
#